data_AF-A0A957A5R9-F1
#
_entry.id   AF-A0A957A5R9-F1
#
_cell.length_a   1.000
_cell.length_b   1.000
_cell.length_c   1.000
_cell.angle_alpha   90.00
_cell.angle_beta   90.00
_cell.angle_gamma   90.00
#
_symmetry.space_group_name_H-M   'P 1'
#
loop_
_entity.id
_entity.type
_entity.pdbx_description
1 polymer ?
#
loop_
_entity_poly.entity_id
_entity_poly.type
_entity_poly.pdbx_seq_one_letter_code
_entity_poly.pdbx_strand_id
1 'polypeptide(L)' 'MNEDELYERIASILETARTQVARTVNTAMVHAYWRIGREIVQVEQGGATRAGYGEQLMEQLARRLTAQYGRGFGVATI' A
#
# COMPACT_ATOMS: atom_id res chain seq x y z
N MET A 1 -26.80 13.10 32.42
CA MET A 1 -25.55 12.97 31.66
C MET A 1 -24.41 13.32 32.57
N ASN A 2 -23.71 12.31 33.08
CA ASN A 2 -22.52 12.49 33.90
C ASN A 2 -21.28 12.61 33.01
N GLU A 3 -20.14 12.93 33.62
CA GLU A 3 -18.86 13.11 32.92
C GLU A 3 -18.42 11.83 32.19
N ASP A 4 -18.65 10.65 32.80
CA ASP A 4 -18.31 9.35 32.23
C ASP A 4 -19.09 9.06 30.92
N GLU A 5 -20.39 9.34 30.88
CA GLU A 5 -21.21 9.19 29.68
C GLU A 5 -20.75 10.12 28.54
N LEU A 6 -20.29 11.34 28.87
CA LEU A 6 -19.73 12.25 27.88
C LEU A 6 -18.39 11.75 27.35
N TYR A 7 -17.52 11.27 28.23
CA TYR A 7 -16.22 10.70 27.88
C TYR A 7 -16.38 9.51 26.94
N GLU A 8 -17.24 8.54 27.27
CA GLU A 8 -17.49 7.36 26.43
C GLU A 8 -17.99 7.71 25.03
N ARG A 9 -18.87 8.72 24.93
CA ARG A 9 -19.36 9.21 23.63
C ARG A 9 -18.25 9.85 22.81
N ILE A 10 -17.38 10.66 23.43
CA ILE A 10 -16.24 11.28 22.73
C ILE A 10 -15.25 10.20 22.29
N ALA A 11 -14.92 9.25 23.16
CA ALA A 11 -14.04 8.13 22.84
C ALA A 11 -14.59 7.29 21.68
N SER A 12 -15.90 7.01 21.67
CA SER A 12 -16.56 6.28 20.58
C SER A 12 -16.49 7.02 19.24
N ILE A 13 -16.66 8.34 19.24
CA ILE A 13 -16.50 9.17 18.02
C ILE A 13 -15.07 9.08 17.49
N LEU A 14 -14.07 9.20 18.37
CA LEU A 14 -12.66 9.11 17.99
C LEU A 14 -12.30 7.73 17.44
N GLU A 15 -12.74 6.66 18.09
CA GLU A 15 -12.44 5.30 17.65
C GLU A 15 -13.13 4.96 16.31
N THR A 16 -14.37 5.45 16.13
CA THR A 16 -15.08 5.31 14.85
C THR A 16 -14.33 6.02 13.72
N ALA A 17 -13.87 7.26 13.97
CA ALA A 17 -13.09 8.02 12.99
C ALA A 17 -11.76 7.31 12.65
N ARG A 18 -11.03 6.84 13.67
CA ARG A 18 -9.78 6.10 13.49
C ARG A 18 -9.98 4.82 12.67
N THR A 19 -11.02 4.05 12.99
CA THR A 19 -11.37 2.82 12.28
C THR A 19 -11.74 3.11 10.83
N GLN A 20 -12.50 4.17 10.58
CA GLN A 20 -12.89 4.56 9.23
C GLN A 20 -11.67 4.95 8.39
N VAL A 21 -10.77 5.77 8.94
CA VAL A 21 -9.51 6.16 8.27
C VAL A 21 -8.68 4.92 7.94
N ALA A 22 -8.49 4.02 8.90
CA ALA A 22 -7.73 2.79 8.67
C ALA A 22 -8.32 1.93 7.54
N ARG A 23 -9.66 1.77 7.51
CA ARG A 23 -10.35 1.05 6.43
C ARG A 23 -10.16 1.72 5.07
N THR A 24 -10.35 3.04 4.98
CA THR A 24 -10.17 3.79 3.74
C THR A 24 -8.74 3.68 3.21
N VAL A 25 -7.74 3.81 4.09
CA VAL A 25 -6.33 3.63 3.72
C VAL A 25 -6.09 2.22 3.20
N ASN A 26 -6.55 1.19 3.92
CA ASN A 26 -6.37 -0.20 3.49
C ASN A 26 -6.99 -0.48 2.12
N THR A 27 -8.23 -0.02 1.88
CA THR A 27 -8.87 -0.16 0.57
C THR A 27 -8.08 0.55 -0.53
N ALA A 28 -7.63 1.78 -0.29
CA ALA A 28 -6.81 2.52 -1.24
C ALA A 28 -5.49 1.80 -1.56
N MET A 29 -4.83 1.23 -0.55
CA MET A 29 -3.59 0.48 -0.71
C MET A 29 -3.78 -0.80 -1.53
N VAL A 30 -4.86 -1.56 -1.30
CA VAL A 30 -5.17 -2.76 -2.12
C VAL A 30 -5.35 -2.40 -3.59
N HIS A 31 -6.07 -1.31 -3.88
CA HIS A 31 -6.22 -0.83 -5.26
C HIS A 31 -4.90 -0.35 -5.86
N ALA A 32 -4.06 0.31 -5.07
CA ALA A 32 -2.74 0.76 -5.52
C ALA A 32 -1.84 -0.43 -5.89
N TYR A 33 -1.73 -1.44 -5.02
CA TYR A 33 -0.92 -2.63 -5.31
C TYR A 33 -1.41 -3.40 -6.53
N TRP A 34 -2.74 -3.54 -6.70
CA TRP A 34 -3.28 -4.16 -7.90
C TRP A 34 -2.91 -3.39 -9.18
N ARG A 35 -2.97 -2.05 -9.15
CA ARG A 35 -2.57 -1.21 -10.29
C ARG A 35 -1.08 -1.34 -10.57
N ILE A 36 -0.24 -1.31 -9.54
CA ILE A 36 1.22 -1.49 -9.68
C ILE A 36 1.54 -2.82 -10.36
N GLY A 37 0.96 -3.92 -9.87
CA GLY A 37 1.14 -5.24 -10.47
C GLY A 37 0.69 -5.31 -11.93
N ARG A 38 -0.42 -4.64 -12.27
CA ARG A 38 -0.88 -4.53 -13.66
C ARG A 38 0.14 -3.81 -14.55
N GLU A 39 0.68 -2.68 -14.11
CA GLU A 39 1.70 -1.93 -14.88
C GLU A 39 2.97 -2.76 -15.09
N ILE A 40 3.42 -3.50 -14.06
CA ILE A 40 4.58 -4.40 -14.15
C ILE A 40 4.32 -5.49 -15.20
N VAL A 41 3.18 -6.18 -15.13
CA VAL A 41 2.83 -7.25 -16.09
C VAL A 41 2.75 -6.72 -17.51
N GLN A 42 2.20 -5.51 -17.72
CA GLN A 42 2.15 -4.89 -19.05
C GLN A 42 3.54 -4.65 -19.64
N VAL A 43 4.48 -4.17 -18.82
CA VAL A 43 5.88 -3.97 -19.24
C VAL A 43 6.56 -5.31 -19.54
N GLU A 44 6.38 -6.33 -18.69
CA GLU A 44 6.98 -7.66 -18.87
C GLU A 44 6.46 -8.36 -20.14
N GLN A 45 5.16 -8.25 -20.43
CA GLN A 45 4.55 -8.81 -21.65
C GLN A 45 5.07 -8.14 -22.93
N GLY A 46 5.41 -6.84 -22.87
CA GLY A 46 6.04 -6.10 -23.97
C GLY A 46 7.54 -6.36 -24.14
N GLY A 47 8.21 -6.91 -23.11
CA GLY A 47 9.64 -7.24 -23.09
C GLY A 47 9.95 -8.74 -23.30
N ALA A 48 8.96 -9.50 -23.79
CA ALA A 48 8.91 -10.94 -23.93
C ALA A 48 10.27 -11.69 -23.88
N THR A 49 10.45 -12.44 -22.78
CA THR A 49 11.16 -13.72 -22.75
C THR A 49 12.69 -13.66 -22.66
N ARG A 50 13.26 -12.79 -21.81
CA ARG A 50 14.58 -13.07 -21.24
C ARG A 50 14.44 -13.41 -19.76
N ALA A 51 14.63 -14.69 -19.43
CA ALA A 51 14.81 -15.13 -18.06
C ALA A 51 15.88 -14.24 -17.39
N GLY A 52 15.49 -13.50 -16.35
CA GLY A 52 16.34 -12.53 -15.63
C GLY A 52 15.98 -11.04 -15.83
N TYR A 53 15.26 -10.66 -16.89
CA TYR A 53 14.86 -9.25 -17.08
C TYR A 53 13.87 -8.79 -16.01
N GLY A 54 12.84 -9.60 -15.72
CA GLY A 54 11.86 -9.31 -14.68
C GLY A 54 12.46 -9.22 -13.28
N GLU A 55 13.45 -10.07 -12.95
CA GLU A 55 14.16 -9.99 -11.68
C GLU A 55 14.94 -8.66 -11.56
N GLN A 56 15.66 -8.27 -12.62
CA GLN A 56 16.38 -6.99 -12.66
C GLN A 56 15.45 -5.78 -12.62
N LEU A 57 14.27 -5.85 -13.26
CA LEU A 57 13.27 -4.80 -13.22
C LEU A 57 12.73 -4.62 -11.79
N MET A 58 12.37 -5.73 -11.13
CA MET A 58 11.84 -5.69 -9.77
C MET A 58 12.88 -5.17 -8.77
N GLU A 59 14.14 -5.57 -8.89
CA GLU A 59 15.22 -5.00 -8.07
C GLU A 59 15.38 -3.49 -8.26
N GLN A 60 15.33 -3.01 -9.50
CA GLN A 60 15.47 -1.59 -9.80
C GLN A 60 14.28 -0.78 -9.25
N LEU A 61 13.06 -1.30 -9.43
CA LEU A 61 11.85 -0.69 -8.87
C LEU A 61 11.92 -0.64 -7.35
N ALA A 62 12.29 -1.74 -6.70
CA ALA A 62 12.44 -1.80 -5.24
C ALA A 62 13.46 -0.78 -4.71
N ARG A 63 14.64 -0.69 -5.33
CA ARG A 63 15.66 0.31 -4.95
C ARG A 63 15.14 1.73 -5.10
N ARG A 64 14.51 2.07 -6.23
CA ARG A 64 14.03 3.42 -6.51
C ARG A 64 12.86 3.81 -5.60
N LEU A 65 11.90 2.92 -5.42
CA LEU A 65 10.74 3.16 -4.57
C LEU A 65 11.14 3.25 -3.09
N THR A 66 12.07 2.41 -2.63
CA THR A 66 12.60 2.51 -1.27
C THR A 66 13.36 3.83 -1.05
N ALA A 67 14.15 4.27 -2.03
CA ALA A 67 14.88 5.54 -1.93
C ALA A 67 13.94 6.76 -1.89
N GLN A 68 12.81 6.71 -2.62
CA GLN A 68 11.87 7.83 -2.71
C GLN A 68 10.82 7.84 -1.60
N TYR A 69 10.31 6.67 -1.20
CA TYR A 69 9.17 6.53 -0.29
C TYR A 69 9.50 5.86 1.04
N GLY A 70 10.74 5.40 1.24
CA GLY A 70 11.19 4.78 2.47
C GLY A 70 10.89 3.28 2.55
N ARG A 71 10.80 2.75 3.77
CA ARG A 71 10.64 1.31 4.02
C ARG A 71 9.27 0.82 3.52
N GLY A 72 9.22 -0.42 3.02
CA GLY A 72 7.98 -1.06 2.56
C GLY A 72 7.92 -1.35 1.06
N PHE A 73 8.96 -1.02 0.30
CA PHE A 73 9.01 -1.19 -1.16
C PHE A 73 10.16 -2.13 -1.58
N GLY A 74 10.23 -3.30 -0.96
CA GLY A 74 11.19 -4.35 -1.33
C GLY A 74 10.70 -5.21 -2.50
N VAL A 75 11.59 -6.04 -3.07
CA VAL A 75 11.26 -6.94 -4.19
C VAL A 75 10.10 -7.89 -3.87
N ALA A 76 9.93 -8.29 -2.61
CA ALA A 76 8.82 -9.14 -2.15
C ALA A 76 7.56 -8.35 -1.69
N THR A 77 7.60 -7.02 -1.74
CA THR A 77 6.55 -6.12 -1.21
C THR A 77 5.97 -5.17 -2.25
N ILE A 78 6.57 -5.12 -3.45
CA ILE A 78 6.03 -4.50 -4.68
C ILE A 78 5.43 -5.61 -5.54
#